data_AF-A0A371XIS9-F1
#
_entry.id   AF-A0A371XIS9-F1
#
_cell.length_a   1.000
_cell.length_b   1.000
_cell.length_c   1.000
_cell.angle_alpha   90.00
_cell.angle_beta   90.00
_cell.angle_gamma   90.00
#
_symmetry.space_group_name_H-M   'P 1'
#
loop_
_entity.id
_entity.type
_entity.pdbx_description
1 polymer ?
#
loop_
_entity_poly.entity_id
_entity_poly.type
_entity_poly.pdbx_seq_one_letter_code
_entity_poly.pdbx_strand_id
1 'polypeptide(L)'
;MCGRFGLIPTHSELAELFALLDLEPFPPRYNIAPTQPILMVMSGEPREPGSNLPNRRSLLVRWGMLPGWVKDPKKFPLLFNARSEEAAEKAAFRAAMRHRRTLVPASGFYEWRKDGPKQSQPFWVRPKNGGIVAFGGLMETWSEPGGSEIDTGAILTTEANADLAPIHHRMPVVIHPQDFERWLDCRDNEPRDVAALMRPVQPDFFEAIPVSDRVNRVANVGPENMEPVEPKPAPARNQKKTEMPADEQLKLF
;
A
#
# COMPACT_ATOMS: atom_id res chain seq x y z
N MET A 1 8.20 -4.26 0.90
CA MET A 1 7.01 -3.70 1.59
C MET A 1 6.80 -2.37 0.90
N CYS A 2 5.58 -2.09 0.43
CA CYS A 2 5.31 -0.87 -0.33
C CYS A 2 5.64 0.38 0.52
N GLY A 3 6.79 1.00 0.25
CA GLY A 3 7.32 2.14 1.01
C GLY A 3 7.44 3.42 0.19
N ARG A 4 6.90 3.41 -1.03
CA ARG A 4 6.83 4.59 -1.87
C ARG A 4 5.75 4.43 -2.92
N PHE A 5 5.00 5.50 -3.19
CA PHE A 5 4.00 5.49 -4.26
C PHE A 5 3.83 6.86 -4.91
N GLY A 6 3.07 6.89 -6.00
CA GLY A 6 2.73 8.14 -6.70
C GLY A 6 1.22 8.34 -6.78
N LEU A 7 0.80 9.60 -6.85
CA LEU A 7 -0.57 10.04 -7.11
C LEU A 7 -0.51 11.20 -8.11
N ILE A 8 -0.75 10.88 -9.38
CA ILE A 8 -0.55 11.78 -10.54
C ILE A 8 -1.87 12.36 -11.08
N PRO A 9 -2.99 11.60 -11.10
CA PRO A 9 -4.28 12.09 -11.54
C PRO A 9 -4.71 13.36 -10.83
N THR A 10 -5.50 14.15 -11.55
CA THR A 10 -6.09 15.39 -11.08
C THR A 10 -7.12 15.11 -9.98
N HIS A 11 -7.39 16.15 -9.17
CA HIS A 11 -8.48 16.08 -8.19
C HIS A 11 -9.83 15.73 -8.84
N SER A 12 -10.12 16.21 -10.06
CA SER A 12 -11.38 15.92 -10.75
C SER A 12 -11.53 14.45 -11.12
N GLU A 13 -10.47 13.81 -11.64
CA GLU A 13 -10.48 12.36 -11.95
C GLU A 13 -10.69 11.51 -10.68
N LEU A 14 -10.09 11.93 -9.56
CA LEU A 14 -10.27 11.26 -8.28
C LEU A 14 -11.67 11.50 -7.69
N ALA A 15 -12.19 12.72 -7.82
CA ALA A 15 -13.54 13.04 -7.39
C ALA A 15 -14.59 12.22 -8.14
N GLU A 16 -14.41 12.02 -9.44
CA GLU A 16 -15.26 11.16 -10.26
C GLU A 16 -15.17 9.69 -9.83
N LEU A 17 -13.96 9.11 -9.79
CA LEU A 17 -13.79 7.69 -9.47
C LEU A 17 -14.28 7.33 -8.06
N PHE A 18 -14.00 8.19 -7.08
CA PHE A 18 -14.35 7.94 -5.69
C PHE A 18 -15.69 8.54 -5.30
N ALA A 19 -16.39 9.23 -6.19
CA ALA A 19 -17.63 9.96 -5.91
C ALA A 19 -17.44 10.92 -4.72
N LEU A 20 -16.53 11.88 -4.85
CA LEU A 20 -16.25 12.92 -3.85
C LEU A 20 -16.84 14.24 -4.31
N LEU A 21 -17.51 14.97 -3.42
CA LEU A 21 -18.08 16.28 -3.73
C LEU A 21 -17.06 17.41 -3.56
N ASP A 22 -16.30 17.38 -2.47
CA ASP A 22 -15.47 18.50 -2.02
C ASP A 22 -13.98 18.13 -1.97
N LEU A 23 -13.43 17.64 -3.09
CA LEU A 23 -11.99 17.37 -3.18
C LEU A 23 -11.25 18.61 -3.70
N GLU A 24 -10.49 19.26 -2.82
CA GLU A 24 -9.67 20.42 -3.19
C GLU A 24 -8.59 20.06 -4.23
N PRO A 25 -8.22 20.98 -5.14
CA PRO A 25 -7.12 20.77 -6.06
C PRO A 25 -5.77 20.59 -5.34
N PHE A 26 -4.97 19.65 -5.83
CA PHE A 26 -3.60 19.43 -5.36
C PHE A 26 -2.67 19.07 -6.52
N PRO A 27 -1.36 19.34 -6.40
CA PRO A 27 -0.42 19.00 -7.45
C PRO A 27 -0.15 17.48 -7.51
N PRO A 28 0.25 16.95 -8.68
CA PRO A 28 0.68 15.56 -8.79
C PRO A 28 1.91 15.30 -7.90
N ARG A 29 1.94 14.13 -7.30
CA ARG A 29 3.01 13.70 -6.38
C ARG A 29 3.62 12.41 -6.87
N TYR A 30 4.86 12.48 -7.34
CA TYR A 30 5.55 11.37 -7.99
C TYR A 30 6.32 10.46 -7.03
N ASN A 31 6.58 10.90 -5.80
CA ASN A 31 7.47 10.23 -4.86
C ASN A 31 7.00 10.37 -3.39
N ILE A 32 5.83 9.82 -3.07
CA ILE A 32 5.21 9.90 -1.74
C ILE A 32 5.86 8.89 -0.80
N ALA A 33 6.49 9.38 0.27
CA ALA A 33 7.19 8.57 1.26
C ALA A 33 6.43 8.45 2.61
N PRO A 34 6.73 7.43 3.43
CA PRO A 34 6.22 7.33 4.79
C PRO A 34 6.49 8.61 5.55
N THR A 35 5.62 8.91 6.52
CA THR A 35 5.53 10.13 7.32
C THR A 35 4.90 11.34 6.62
N GLN A 36 4.79 11.33 5.29
CA GLN A 36 4.11 12.39 4.55
C GLN A 36 2.58 12.27 4.67
N PRO A 37 1.83 13.38 4.50
CA PRO A 37 0.38 13.30 4.36
C PRO A 37 0.01 12.57 3.08
N ILE A 38 -1.04 11.75 3.11
CA ILE A 38 -1.59 11.03 1.96
C ILE A 38 -3.11 11.18 1.94
N LEU A 39 -3.67 11.24 0.74
CA LEU A 39 -5.11 11.23 0.54
C LEU A 39 -5.63 9.84 0.90
N MET A 40 -6.64 9.78 1.75
CA MET A 40 -7.45 8.60 2.00
C MET A 40 -8.90 8.94 1.74
N VAL A 41 -9.66 7.95 1.27
CA VAL A 41 -11.11 8.03 1.09
C VAL A 41 -11.75 7.05 2.05
N MET A 42 -12.79 7.49 2.75
CA MET A 42 -13.55 6.64 3.67
C MET A 42 -15.06 6.84 3.49
N SER A 43 -15.86 5.98 4.13
CA SER A 43 -17.31 6.21 4.21
C SER A 43 -17.59 7.59 4.80
N GLY A 44 -18.52 8.30 4.17
CA GLY A 44 -19.06 9.56 4.69
C GLY A 44 -20.05 9.32 5.84
N GLU A 45 -20.64 10.42 6.30
CA GLU A 45 -21.73 10.37 7.27
C GLU A 45 -22.99 9.75 6.65
N PRO A 46 -23.77 8.97 7.43
CA PRO A 46 -25.06 8.47 6.99
C PRO A 46 -25.91 9.64 6.46
N ARG A 47 -26.49 9.46 5.26
CA ARG A 47 -27.35 10.47 4.65
C ARG A 47 -28.81 10.20 4.98
N GLU A 48 -29.62 11.25 4.89
CA GLU A 48 -31.07 11.16 5.02
C GLU A 48 -31.64 10.18 3.97
N PRO A 49 -32.71 9.42 4.32
CA PRO A 49 -33.40 8.57 3.36
C PRO A 49 -33.83 9.35 2.10
N GLY A 50 -33.45 8.85 0.93
CA GLY A 50 -33.76 9.50 -0.36
C GLY A 50 -32.69 10.47 -0.89
N SER A 51 -31.58 10.66 -0.18
CA SER A 51 -30.44 11.41 -0.71
C SER A 51 -29.74 10.66 -1.85
N ASN A 52 -29.42 11.39 -2.93
CA ASN A 52 -28.61 10.90 -4.06
C ASN A 52 -27.14 11.33 -3.97
N LEU A 53 -26.74 11.97 -2.86
CA LEU A 53 -25.36 12.43 -2.70
C LEU A 53 -24.43 11.25 -2.42
N PRO A 54 -23.19 11.29 -2.94
CA PRO A 54 -22.20 10.27 -2.61
C PRO A 54 -21.93 10.18 -1.10
N ASN A 55 -21.83 8.95 -0.59
CA ASN A 55 -21.53 8.67 0.82
C ASN A 55 -20.04 8.38 1.04
N ARG A 56 -19.17 9.23 0.52
CA ARG A 56 -17.72 9.11 0.68
C ARG A 56 -17.13 10.47 0.97
N ARG A 57 -16.08 10.47 1.78
CA ARG A 57 -15.31 11.68 2.11
C ARG A 57 -13.82 11.40 1.98
N SER A 58 -13.08 12.41 1.57
CA SER A 58 -11.62 12.41 1.56
C SER A 58 -11.06 13.05 2.83
N LEU A 59 -9.88 12.59 3.22
CA LEU A 59 -9.09 13.16 4.31
C LEU A 59 -7.60 13.05 4.00
N LEU A 60 -6.82 14.00 4.52
CA LEU A 60 -5.37 13.93 4.50
C LEU A 60 -4.90 13.32 5.80
N VAL A 61 -4.24 12.16 5.72
CA VAL A 61 -3.72 11.46 6.89
C VAL A 61 -2.22 11.33 6.80
N ARG A 62 -1.56 11.34 7.96
CA ARG A 62 -0.16 10.97 8.05
C ARG A 62 0.04 9.50 7.69
N TRP A 63 0.87 9.19 6.69
CA TRP A 63 1.22 7.81 6.38
C TRP A 63 2.23 7.25 7.39
N GLY A 64 1.77 6.48 8.36
CA GLY A 64 2.54 6.09 9.54
C GLY A 64 1.63 6.10 10.75
N MET A 65 0.91 4.99 10.90
CA MET A 65 -0.14 4.78 11.87
C MET A 65 0.37 4.83 13.31
N LEU A 66 -0.37 5.53 14.15
CA LEU A 66 -0.18 5.60 15.59
C LEU A 66 -1.41 5.02 16.28
N PRO A 67 -1.31 3.85 16.90
CA PRO A 67 -2.39 3.33 17.73
C PRO A 67 -2.69 4.26 18.92
N GLY A 68 -3.97 4.38 19.32
CA GLY A 68 -4.39 5.30 20.39
C GLY A 68 -3.72 5.11 21.76
N TRP A 69 -3.13 3.94 22.03
CA TRP A 69 -2.40 3.67 23.27
C TRP A 69 -0.94 4.16 23.27
N VAL A 70 -0.44 4.64 22.13
CA VAL A 70 0.92 5.17 22.01
C VAL A 70 1.03 6.49 22.77
N LYS A 71 1.94 6.57 23.74
CA LYS A 71 2.19 7.79 24.53
C LYS A 71 3.22 8.72 23.88
N ASP A 72 4.26 8.15 23.29
CA ASP A 72 5.37 8.88 22.68
C ASP A 72 5.59 8.39 21.24
N PRO A 73 5.10 9.13 20.23
CA PRO A 73 5.28 8.77 18.83
C PRO A 73 6.74 8.67 18.39
N LYS A 74 7.68 9.37 19.04
CA LYS A 74 9.09 9.37 18.66
C LYS A 74 9.78 8.05 19.00
N LYS A 75 9.27 7.32 20.00
CA LYS A 75 9.79 6.02 20.44
C LYS A 75 9.06 4.84 19.80
N PHE A 76 7.99 5.10 19.07
CA PHE A 76 7.17 4.07 18.45
C PHE A 76 7.69 3.74 17.03
N PRO A 77 7.77 2.45 16.64
CA PRO A 77 8.17 2.08 15.28
C PRO A 77 7.21 2.66 14.24
N LEU A 78 7.74 3.04 13.08
CA LEU A 78 6.92 3.58 11.99
C LEU A 78 6.06 2.48 11.36
N LEU A 79 4.77 2.46 11.68
CA LEU A 79 3.79 1.51 11.15
C LEU A 79 3.05 2.08 9.95
N PHE A 80 3.66 2.03 8.76
CA PHE A 80 3.05 2.54 7.52
C PHE A 80 2.39 1.46 6.66
N ASN A 81 2.65 0.17 6.95
CA ASN A 81 1.99 -0.96 6.31
C ASN A 81 1.38 -1.90 7.37
N ALA A 82 0.26 -2.51 7.02
CA ALA A 82 -0.38 -3.57 7.78
C ALA A 82 -0.45 -4.84 6.91
N ARG A 83 -0.12 -6.00 7.48
CA ARG A 83 -0.31 -7.29 6.79
C ARG A 83 -1.78 -7.68 6.90
N SER A 84 -2.46 -7.84 5.77
CA SER A 84 -3.90 -8.10 5.76
C SER A 84 -4.28 -9.38 6.51
N GLU A 85 -3.40 -10.37 6.51
CA GLU A 85 -3.59 -11.67 7.16
C GLU A 85 -3.73 -11.55 8.69
N GLU A 86 -3.08 -10.56 9.29
CA GLU A 86 -3.00 -10.38 10.75
C GLU A 86 -3.64 -9.05 11.21
N ALA A 87 -4.09 -8.20 10.29
CA ALA A 87 -4.57 -6.84 10.58
C ALA A 87 -5.80 -6.83 11.50
N ALA A 88 -6.69 -7.82 11.37
CA ALA A 88 -7.89 -7.93 12.20
C ALA A 88 -7.59 -8.33 13.65
N GLU A 89 -6.43 -8.94 13.91
CA GLU A 89 -6.07 -9.49 15.21
C GLU A 89 -5.07 -8.60 15.96
N LYS A 90 -4.14 -7.96 15.23
CA LYS A 90 -3.08 -7.14 15.82
C LYS A 90 -3.65 -5.92 16.54
N ALA A 91 -3.23 -5.71 17.78
CA ALA A 91 -3.66 -4.58 18.61
C ALA A 91 -3.46 -3.20 17.96
N ALA A 92 -2.45 -3.06 17.08
CA ALA A 92 -2.20 -1.82 16.35
C ALA A 92 -3.23 -1.52 15.25
N PHE A 93 -3.92 -2.53 14.72
CA PHE A 93 -4.75 -2.42 13.51
C PHE A 93 -6.20 -2.89 13.71
N ARG A 94 -6.48 -3.73 14.72
CA ARG A 94 -7.78 -4.40 14.90
C ARG A 94 -8.96 -3.45 14.96
N ALA A 95 -8.82 -2.30 15.63
CA ALA A 95 -9.87 -1.30 15.76
C ALA A 95 -10.14 -0.61 14.42
N ALA A 96 -9.07 -0.16 13.75
CA ALA A 96 -9.15 0.42 12.42
C ALA A 96 -9.73 -0.53 11.38
N MET A 97 -9.34 -1.81 11.42
CA MET A 97 -9.87 -2.84 10.51
C MET A 97 -11.38 -3.03 10.70
N ARG A 98 -11.88 -2.87 11.93
CA ARG A 98 -13.31 -3.00 12.24
C ARG A 98 -14.11 -1.75 11.92
N HIS A 99 -13.54 -0.54 12.06
CA HIS A 99 -14.31 0.70 12.09
C HIS A 99 -13.87 1.79 11.11
N ARG A 100 -12.66 1.69 10.55
CA ARG A 100 -11.98 2.79 9.87
C ARG A 100 -11.19 2.30 8.64
N ARG A 101 -11.83 1.46 7.83
CA ARG A 101 -11.29 1.05 6.53
C ARG A 101 -11.34 2.22 5.54
N THR A 102 -10.29 2.36 4.75
CA THR A 102 -10.13 3.45 3.79
C THR A 102 -9.63 2.93 2.45
N LEU A 103 -9.76 3.76 1.42
CA LEU A 103 -9.14 3.56 0.12
C LEU A 103 -8.01 4.59 -0.03
N VAL A 104 -6.85 4.14 -0.50
CA VAL A 104 -5.70 4.99 -0.77
C VAL A 104 -5.54 5.07 -2.30
N PRO A 105 -5.94 6.18 -2.94
CA PRO A 105 -5.72 6.35 -4.37
C PRO A 105 -4.22 6.41 -4.68
N ALA A 106 -3.81 5.72 -5.73
CA ALA A 106 -2.46 5.73 -6.25
C ALA A 106 -2.45 5.53 -7.76
N SER A 107 -1.39 6.00 -8.42
CA SER A 107 -1.10 5.72 -9.83
C SER A 107 -0.23 4.48 -10.01
N GLY A 108 0.32 3.98 -8.91
CA GLY A 108 1.34 2.96 -8.88
C GLY A 108 2.20 3.13 -7.64
N PHE A 109 3.09 2.18 -7.41
CA PHE A 109 3.99 2.15 -6.28
C PHE A 109 5.41 1.76 -6.71
N TYR A 110 6.40 2.07 -5.88
CA TYR A 110 7.76 1.60 -6.14
C TYR A 110 8.09 0.40 -5.27
N GLU A 111 8.76 -0.58 -5.85
CA GLU A 111 9.39 -1.66 -5.12
C GLU A 111 10.83 -1.90 -5.59
N TRP A 112 11.65 -2.45 -4.69
CA TRP A 112 13.06 -2.67 -4.93
C TRP A 112 13.35 -4.15 -5.00
N ARG A 113 13.80 -4.61 -6.17
CA ARG A 113 14.41 -5.93 -6.28
C ARG A 113 15.79 -5.88 -5.63
N LYS A 114 16.03 -6.75 -4.65
CA LYS A 114 17.34 -6.87 -4.01
C LYS A 114 18.24 -7.75 -4.87
N ASP A 115 19.20 -7.10 -5.52
CA ASP A 115 20.20 -7.74 -6.39
C ASP A 115 21.51 -8.03 -5.64
N GLY A 116 21.55 -7.80 -4.32
CA GLY A 116 22.67 -8.11 -3.45
C GLY A 116 22.62 -7.31 -2.15
N PRO A 117 23.64 -7.43 -1.26
CA PRO A 117 23.66 -6.72 0.03
C PRO A 117 23.59 -5.19 -0.08
N LYS A 118 24.11 -4.63 -1.18
CA LYS A 118 24.14 -3.18 -1.44
C LYS A 118 23.55 -2.79 -2.80
N GLN A 119 23.09 -3.76 -3.58
CA GLN A 119 22.56 -3.53 -4.91
C GLN A 119 21.05 -3.71 -4.89
N SER A 120 20.34 -2.68 -5.36
CA SER A 120 18.90 -2.73 -5.55
C SER A 120 18.52 -2.04 -6.84
N GLN A 121 17.57 -2.63 -7.55
CA GLN A 121 16.94 -2.06 -8.73
C GLN A 121 15.53 -1.62 -8.32
N PRO A 122 15.22 -0.31 -8.33
CA PRO A 122 13.86 0.16 -8.16
C PRO A 122 13.03 -0.11 -9.43
N PHE A 123 11.76 -0.43 -9.21
CA PHE A 123 10.74 -0.59 -10.22
C PHE A 123 9.57 0.33 -9.90
N TRP A 124 9.07 1.04 -10.91
CA TRP A 124 7.76 1.66 -10.89
C TRP A 124 6.72 0.64 -11.31
N VAL A 125 5.88 0.22 -10.36
CA VAL A 125 4.83 -0.77 -10.56
C VAL A 125 3.50 -0.03 -10.72
N ARG A 126 2.86 -0.16 -11.89
CA ARG A 126 1.63 0.56 -12.23
C ARG A 126 0.61 -0.35 -12.91
N PRO A 127 -0.70 -0.07 -12.84
CA PRO A 127 -1.69 -0.87 -13.55
C PRO A 127 -1.38 -0.85 -15.05
N LYS A 128 -1.39 -2.03 -15.69
CA LYS A 128 -0.96 -2.22 -17.08
C LYS A 128 -1.79 -1.40 -18.07
N ASN A 129 -3.07 -1.21 -17.79
CA ASN A 129 -3.99 -0.41 -18.59
C ASN A 129 -4.01 1.08 -18.20
N GLY A 130 -3.09 1.52 -17.33
CA GLY A 130 -3.10 2.86 -16.74
C GLY A 130 -4.25 3.06 -15.75
N GLY A 131 -4.52 4.33 -15.44
CA GLY A 131 -5.59 4.74 -14.53
C GLY A 131 -5.19 4.76 -13.05
N ILE A 132 -6.20 5.00 -12.21
CA ILE A 132 -6.08 5.07 -10.75
C ILE A 132 -6.31 3.68 -10.15
N VAL A 133 -5.45 3.26 -9.23
CA VAL A 133 -5.70 2.12 -8.36
C VAL A 133 -6.11 2.61 -6.97
N ALA A 134 -6.90 1.81 -6.26
CA ALA A 134 -7.21 2.06 -4.86
C ALA A 134 -6.60 0.95 -4.02
N PHE A 135 -5.70 1.31 -3.12
CA PHE A 135 -5.19 0.36 -2.13
C PHE A 135 -6.10 0.31 -0.91
N GLY A 136 -6.24 -0.87 -0.31
CA GLY A 136 -6.88 -1.01 0.99
C GLY A 136 -6.04 -0.29 2.05
N GLY A 137 -6.65 0.62 2.79
CA GLY A 137 -6.01 1.37 3.86
C GLY A 137 -6.75 1.23 5.18
N LEU A 138 -6.07 1.56 6.25
CA LEU A 138 -6.60 1.68 7.60
C LEU A 138 -6.22 3.06 8.14
N MET A 139 -7.13 3.70 8.88
CA MET A 139 -6.81 4.95 9.56
C MET A 139 -7.19 4.91 11.04
N GLU A 140 -6.45 5.63 11.87
CA GLU A 140 -6.80 5.94 13.27
C GLU A 140 -6.49 7.40 13.58
N THR A 141 -7.33 8.00 14.42
CA THR A 141 -7.05 9.31 15.00
C THR A 141 -6.28 9.09 16.29
N TRP A 142 -5.05 9.59 16.35
CA TRP A 142 -4.23 9.54 17.54
C TRP A 142 -4.32 10.87 18.28
N SER A 143 -4.75 10.82 19.54
CA SER A 143 -4.83 12.01 20.40
C SER A 143 -3.60 12.07 21.31
N GLU A 144 -2.87 13.18 21.22
CA GLU A 144 -1.75 13.49 22.11
C GLU A 144 -2.27 13.80 23.53
N PRO A 145 -1.50 13.52 24.61
CA PRO A 145 -1.88 13.93 25.97
C PRO A 145 -2.15 15.44 26.14
N GLY A 146 -1.60 16.28 25.26
CA GLY A 146 -1.83 17.73 25.22
C GLY A 146 -3.14 18.14 24.53
N GLY A 147 -3.93 17.20 24.00
CA GLY A 147 -5.23 17.45 23.36
C GLY A 147 -5.18 17.64 21.83
N SER A 148 -3.99 17.65 21.22
CA SER A 148 -3.85 17.68 19.77
C SER A 148 -4.23 16.32 19.17
N GLU A 149 -4.90 16.31 18.00
CA GLU A 149 -5.21 15.08 17.28
C GLU A 149 -4.48 15.00 15.94
N ILE A 150 -4.07 13.79 15.57
CA ILE A 150 -3.42 13.51 14.29
C ILE A 150 -4.10 12.30 13.66
N ASP A 151 -4.68 12.49 12.49
CA ASP A 151 -5.11 11.37 11.66
C ASP A 151 -3.90 10.66 11.05
N THR A 152 -3.80 9.37 11.33
CA THR A 152 -2.71 8.52 10.87
C THR A 152 -3.26 7.31 10.13
N GLY A 153 -2.49 6.77 9.20
CA GLY A 153 -2.94 5.61 8.44
C GLY A 153 -1.83 4.69 7.96
N ALA A 154 -2.24 3.50 7.57
CA ALA A 154 -1.39 2.45 7.01
C ALA A 154 -2.03 1.87 5.74
N ILE A 155 -1.19 1.36 4.84
CA ILE A 155 -1.62 0.64 3.65
C ILE A 155 -1.62 -0.86 3.96
N LEU A 156 -2.66 -1.57 3.55
CA LEU A 156 -2.72 -3.02 3.65
C LEU A 156 -1.84 -3.65 2.58
N THR A 157 -1.12 -4.68 2.98
CA THR A 157 -0.26 -5.48 2.12
C THR A 157 -0.67 -6.93 2.22
N THR A 158 -0.50 -7.67 1.14
CA THR A 158 -0.73 -9.11 1.02
C THR A 158 0.52 -9.77 0.39
N GLU A 159 0.53 -11.08 0.27
CA GLU A 159 1.56 -11.80 -0.49
C GLU A 159 1.63 -11.30 -1.94
N ALA A 160 2.82 -11.33 -2.54
CA ALA A 160 2.94 -10.94 -3.94
C ALA A 160 2.41 -12.06 -4.85
N ASN A 161 1.73 -11.68 -5.93
CA ASN A 161 1.39 -12.60 -7.01
C ASN A 161 2.66 -13.04 -7.78
N ALA A 162 2.50 -13.95 -8.75
CA ALA A 162 3.61 -14.52 -9.50
C ALA A 162 4.45 -13.47 -10.26
N ASP A 163 3.84 -12.36 -10.67
CA ASP A 163 4.52 -11.32 -11.46
C ASP A 163 5.42 -10.44 -10.58
N LEU A 164 4.98 -10.14 -9.35
CA LEU A 164 5.70 -9.28 -8.42
C LEU A 164 6.62 -10.04 -7.46
N ALA A 165 6.39 -11.34 -7.23
CA ALA A 165 7.22 -12.16 -6.36
C ALA A 165 8.74 -12.12 -6.69
N PRO A 166 9.17 -12.05 -7.98
CA PRO A 166 10.58 -11.87 -8.33
C PRO A 166 11.19 -10.53 -7.88
N ILE A 167 10.37 -9.50 -7.66
CA ILE A 167 10.80 -8.17 -7.20
C ILE A 167 10.73 -8.11 -5.69
N HIS A 168 9.58 -8.45 -5.11
CA HIS A 168 9.34 -8.41 -3.67
C HIS A 168 8.23 -9.40 -3.27
N HIS A 169 8.36 -10.05 -2.11
CA HIS A 169 7.42 -11.06 -1.59
C HIS A 169 6.06 -10.51 -1.09
N ARG A 170 5.82 -9.20 -1.23
CA ARG A 170 4.61 -8.49 -0.76
C ARG A 170 4.21 -7.45 -1.78
N MET A 171 2.92 -7.20 -1.85
CA MET A 171 2.33 -6.13 -2.65
C MET A 171 1.19 -5.45 -1.87
N PRO A 172 0.77 -4.23 -2.23
CA PRO A 172 -0.42 -3.63 -1.63
C PRO A 172 -1.69 -4.40 -2.00
N VAL A 173 -2.66 -4.42 -1.09
CA VAL A 173 -4.00 -4.93 -1.36
C VAL A 173 -4.72 -3.95 -2.28
N VAL A 174 -5.20 -4.42 -3.43
CA VAL A 174 -5.98 -3.62 -4.38
C VAL A 174 -7.46 -3.86 -4.12
N ILE A 175 -8.23 -2.79 -3.93
CA ILE A 175 -9.70 -2.85 -3.86
C ILE A 175 -10.23 -2.39 -5.21
N HIS A 176 -11.07 -3.19 -5.86
CA HIS A 176 -11.66 -2.82 -7.16
C HIS A 176 -12.81 -1.81 -6.97
N PRO A 177 -13.10 -0.95 -7.96
CA PRO A 177 -14.17 0.05 -7.87
C PRO A 177 -15.54 -0.53 -7.48
N GLN A 178 -15.86 -1.72 -7.99
CA GLN A 178 -17.10 -2.45 -7.68
C GLN A 178 -17.21 -2.86 -6.20
N ASP A 179 -16.09 -2.97 -5.49
CA ASP A 179 -16.01 -3.41 -4.10
C ASP A 179 -15.82 -2.25 -3.11
N PHE A 180 -15.75 -0.99 -3.59
CA PHE A 180 -15.53 0.18 -2.74
C PHE A 180 -16.57 0.33 -1.64
N GLU A 181 -17.85 0.16 -1.97
CA GLU A 181 -18.95 0.29 -1.00
C GLU A 181 -18.84 -0.76 0.09
N ARG A 182 -18.74 -2.05 -0.30
CA ARG A 182 -18.56 -3.17 0.64
C ARG A 182 -17.31 -3.02 1.50
N TRP A 183 -16.20 -2.55 0.92
CA TRP A 183 -14.97 -2.31 1.66
C TRP A 183 -15.11 -1.19 2.70
N LEU A 184 -15.70 -0.07 2.31
CA LEU A 184 -15.82 1.12 3.17
C LEU A 184 -16.91 1.00 4.23
N ASP A 185 -17.94 0.19 3.99
CA ASP A 185 -19.01 -0.04 4.95
C ASP A 185 -18.51 -0.86 6.15
N CYS A 186 -18.14 -0.18 7.21
CA CYS A 186 -17.73 -0.79 8.48
C CYS A 186 -18.89 -1.04 9.46
N ARG A 187 -20.13 -0.71 9.07
CA ARG A 187 -21.31 -0.89 9.93
C ARG A 187 -21.89 -2.28 9.75
N ASP A 188 -22.13 -2.67 8.50
CA ASP A 188 -22.79 -3.94 8.19
C ASP A 188 -21.80 -5.04 7.79
N ASN A 189 -20.55 -4.69 7.45
CA ASN A 189 -19.50 -5.65 7.11
C ASN A 189 -18.37 -5.70 8.17
N GLU A 190 -18.19 -6.84 8.80
CA GLU A 190 -17.05 -7.13 9.68
C GLU A 190 -15.80 -7.51 8.86
N PRO A 191 -14.59 -7.49 9.46
CA PRO A 191 -13.35 -7.84 8.76
C PRO A 191 -13.39 -9.19 8.03
N ARG A 192 -14.12 -10.17 8.58
CA ARG A 192 -14.31 -11.49 7.96
C ARG A 192 -15.11 -11.43 6.66
N ASP A 193 -16.07 -10.51 6.56
CA ASP A 193 -16.97 -10.40 5.42
C ASP A 193 -16.26 -9.78 4.22
N VAL A 194 -15.19 -9.02 4.45
CA VAL A 194 -14.36 -8.39 3.41
C VAL A 194 -13.03 -9.11 3.18
N ALA A 195 -12.77 -10.24 3.84
CA ALA A 195 -11.51 -10.96 3.77
C ALA A 195 -11.13 -11.38 2.34
N ALA A 196 -12.12 -11.69 1.50
CA ALA A 196 -11.90 -12.02 0.09
C ALA A 196 -11.32 -10.87 -0.74
N LEU A 197 -11.54 -9.61 -0.32
CA LEU A 197 -11.02 -8.41 -0.99
C LEU A 197 -9.54 -8.15 -0.66
N MET A 198 -8.98 -8.83 0.35
CA MET A 198 -7.62 -8.60 0.82
C MET A 198 -6.58 -9.60 0.26
N ARG A 199 -6.91 -10.20 -0.88
CA ARG A 199 -6.08 -11.17 -1.59
C ARG A 199 -5.14 -10.47 -2.58
N PRO A 200 -4.07 -11.14 -3.04
CA PRO A 200 -3.27 -10.62 -4.15
C PRO A 200 -4.17 -10.38 -5.36
N VAL A 201 -3.94 -9.26 -6.05
CA VAL A 201 -4.62 -8.97 -7.31
C VAL A 201 -4.24 -10.04 -8.36
N GLN A 202 -5.11 -10.25 -9.35
CA GLN A 202 -4.86 -11.21 -10.42
C GLN A 202 -3.51 -10.97 -11.12
N PRO A 203 -2.85 -12.02 -11.61
CA PRO A 203 -1.71 -11.86 -12.49
C PRO A 203 -2.05 -10.95 -13.69
N ASP A 204 -1.03 -10.34 -14.28
CA ASP A 204 -1.10 -9.40 -15.40
C ASP A 204 -1.85 -8.08 -15.11
N PHE A 205 -2.22 -7.81 -13.85
CA PHE A 205 -2.83 -6.53 -13.46
C PHE A 205 -1.83 -5.38 -13.47
N PHE A 206 -0.63 -5.64 -12.95
CA PHE A 206 0.46 -4.66 -12.84
C PHE A 206 1.55 -4.95 -13.87
N GLU A 207 2.14 -3.88 -14.41
CA GLU A 207 3.44 -3.93 -15.06
C GLU A 207 4.51 -3.31 -14.16
N ALA A 208 5.74 -3.84 -14.21
CA ALA A 208 6.87 -3.34 -13.44
C ALA A 208 7.94 -2.77 -14.37
N ILE A 209 8.15 -1.46 -14.29
CA ILE A 209 9.07 -0.71 -15.15
C ILE A 209 10.34 -0.40 -14.34
N PRO A 210 11.53 -0.83 -14.75
CA PRO A 210 12.78 -0.45 -14.08
C PRO A 210 13.00 1.05 -14.17
N VAL A 211 13.32 1.70 -13.04
CA VAL A 211 13.56 3.15 -12.96
C VAL A 211 14.92 3.47 -12.33
N SER A 212 15.29 4.75 -12.33
CA SER A 212 16.53 5.23 -11.71
C SER A 212 16.49 5.15 -10.18
N ASP A 213 17.66 5.00 -9.55
CA ASP A 213 17.82 5.07 -8.09
C ASP A 213 17.63 6.47 -7.50
N ARG A 214 17.40 7.48 -8.35
CA ARG A 214 16.94 8.82 -7.94
C ARG A 214 15.74 8.76 -7.00
N VAL A 215 14.80 7.82 -7.19
CA VAL A 215 13.61 7.68 -6.35
C VAL A 215 13.95 7.42 -4.87
N ASN A 216 15.13 6.86 -4.58
CA ASN A 216 15.59 6.60 -3.20
C ASN A 216 15.62 7.88 -2.36
N ARG A 217 16.00 9.01 -2.98
CA ARG A 217 16.01 10.31 -2.31
C ARG A 217 14.61 10.90 -2.33
N VAL A 218 14.00 11.00 -1.15
CA VAL A 218 12.63 11.54 -0.95
C VAL A 218 12.47 12.97 -1.49
N ALA A 219 13.56 13.75 -1.53
CA ALA A 219 13.55 15.11 -2.07
C ALA A 219 13.37 15.18 -3.59
N ASN A 220 13.59 14.08 -4.32
CA ASN A 220 13.34 14.01 -5.75
C ASN A 220 11.84 13.79 -5.96
N VAL A 221 11.11 14.84 -6.30
CA VAL A 221 9.64 14.82 -6.36
C VAL A 221 9.08 14.98 -7.76
N GLY A 222 9.92 15.04 -8.80
CA GLY A 222 9.47 15.26 -10.17
C GLY A 222 9.15 13.97 -10.95
N PRO A 223 8.60 14.13 -12.16
CA PRO A 223 8.20 13.02 -13.03
C PRO A 223 9.37 12.14 -13.47
N GLU A 224 10.61 12.65 -13.43
CA GLU A 224 11.81 11.92 -13.83
C GLU A 224 12.08 10.67 -12.95
N ASN A 225 11.41 10.55 -11.80
CA ASN A 225 11.49 9.34 -10.97
C ASN A 225 10.82 8.11 -11.62
N MET A 226 9.92 8.33 -12.58
CA MET A 226 9.18 7.26 -13.25
C MET A 226 9.73 6.96 -14.66
N GLU A 227 10.77 7.68 -15.08
CA GLU A 227 11.40 7.47 -16.39
C GLU A 227 12.04 6.08 -16.44
N PRO A 228 11.71 5.26 -17.46
CA PRO A 228 12.29 3.94 -17.63
C PRO A 228 13.81 4.01 -17.81
N VAL A 229 14.52 3.04 -17.24
CA VAL A 229 15.96 2.83 -17.45
C VAL A 229 16.23 1.40 -17.87
N GLU A 230 17.40 1.13 -18.44
CA GLU A 230 17.85 -0.25 -18.60
C GLU A 230 18.01 -0.91 -17.22
N PRO A 231 17.40 -2.07 -16.96
CA PRO A 231 17.51 -2.73 -15.66
C PRO A 231 18.95 -3.16 -15.41
N LYS A 232 19.45 -2.93 -14.20
CA LYS A 232 20.73 -3.51 -13.79
C LYS A 232 20.68 -5.04 -13.95
N PRO A 233 21.72 -5.67 -14.54
CA PRO A 233 21.74 -7.11 -14.72
C PRO A 233 21.58 -7.79 -13.36
N ALA A 234 20.59 -8.68 -13.25
CA ALA A 234 20.39 -9.45 -12.03
C ALA A 234 21.65 -10.29 -11.77
N PRO A 235 22.11 -10.41 -10.51
CA PRO A 235 23.19 -11.33 -10.20
C PRO A 235 22.81 -12.73 -10.67
N ALA A 236 23.74 -13.45 -11.28
CA ALA A 236 23.55 -14.86 -11.61
C ALA A 236 23.12 -15.59 -10.33
N ARG A 237 21.94 -16.21 -10.36
CA ARG A 237 21.44 -17.02 -9.24
C ARG A 237 22.43 -18.17 -9.08
N ASN A 238 23.32 -18.08 -8.09
CA ASN A 238 24.20 -19.19 -7.74
C ASN A 238 23.29 -20.36 -7.37
N GLN A 239 23.10 -21.28 -8.32
CA GLN A 239 22.58 -22.59 -8.02
C GLN A 239 23.59 -23.20 -7.06
N LYS A 240 23.24 -23.24 -5.77
CA LYS A 240 23.94 -24.14 -4.85
C LYS A 240 23.79 -25.51 -5.48
N LYS A 241 24.89 -26.05 -6.03
CA LYS A 241 24.99 -27.46 -6.37
C LYS A 241 24.58 -28.21 -5.11
N THR A 242 23.43 -28.86 -5.15
CA THR A 242 23.09 -29.91 -4.20
C THR A 242 24.08 -31.02 -4.50
N GLU A 243 25.22 -31.01 -3.82
CA GLU A 243 26.06 -32.21 -3.74
C GLU A 243 25.24 -33.26 -3.01
N MET A 244 24.70 -34.21 -3.77
CA MET A 244 24.21 -35.46 -3.22
C MET A 244 25.39 -36.15 -2.52
N PRO A 245 25.26 -36.62 -1.26
CA PRO A 245 26.30 -37.43 -0.66
C PRO A 245 26.45 -38.70 -1.51
N ALA A 246 27.66 -38.96 -1.98
CA ALA A 246 28.02 -40.18 -2.67
C ALA A 246 27.86 -41.38 -1.73
N ASP A 247 27.43 -42.49 -2.32
CA ASP A 247 27.28 -43.84 -1.77
C ASP A 247 28.18 -44.15 -0.56
N GLU A 248 27.55 -44.36 0.60
CA GLU A 248 28.17 -45.10 1.68
C GLU A 248 27.85 -46.60 1.51
N GLN A 249 28.51 -47.21 0.52
CA GLN A 249 28.56 -48.65 0.36
C GLN A 249 29.85 -49.20 1.00
N LEU A 250 29.66 -50.08 1.99
CA LEU A 250 30.61 -51.08 2.51
C LEU A 250 31.87 -50.58 3.24
N LYS A 251 31.88 -50.74 4.58
CA LYS A 251 32.94 -51.49 5.27
C LYS A 251 32.37 -52.35 6.40
N LEU A 252 32.63 -53.65 6.28
CA LEU A 252 32.50 -54.66 7.33
C LEU A 252 33.22 -54.20 8.60
N PHE A 253 32.58 -54.36 9.76
CA PHE A 253 33.03 -55.17 10.90
C PHE A 253 31.81 -55.47 11.79
#